data_AF-A0A968VYV0-F1
#
_entry.id   AF-A0A968VYV0-F1
#
_cell.length_a   1.000
_cell.length_b   1.000
_cell.length_c   1.000
_cell.angle_alpha   90.00
_cell.angle_beta   90.00
_cell.angle_gamma   90.00
#
_symmetry.space_group_name_H-M   'P 1'
#
loop_
_entity.id
_entity.type
_entity.pdbx_description
1 polymer ?
#
loop_
_entity_poly.entity_id
_entity_poly.type
_entity_poly.pdbx_seq_one_letter_code
_entity_poly.pdbx_strand_id
1 'polypeptide(L)'
;SQNLNLKAAYTHSFTRPEPDDVVPHRTEKEDKIDWGNPNLIYPLAKNTDLFVEYFGTNNTVLRGGFFYKRIDDFIFSLEAKAEDDTIKLGIPANGNNQPRVKKAENGNVATIMGPKY
;
A
#
# COMPACT_ATOMS: atom_id res chain seq x y z
N SER A 1 -11.20 -23.36 36.55
CA SER A 1 -10.02 -22.62 36.08
C SER A 1 -10.34 -22.02 34.72
N GLN A 2 -10.27 -20.70 34.54
CA GLN A 2 -10.39 -20.07 33.22
C GLN A 2 -8.98 -19.98 32.63
N ASN A 3 -8.58 -21.01 31.90
CA ASN A 3 -7.24 -21.13 31.32
C ASN A 3 -7.20 -20.64 29.86
N LEU A 4 -8.23 -19.92 29.42
CA LEU A 4 -8.42 -19.52 28.04
C LEU A 4 -8.69 -18.02 27.99
N ASN A 5 -7.87 -17.29 27.25
CA ASN A 5 -8.07 -15.88 26.95
C ASN A 5 -8.36 -15.71 25.47
N LEU A 6 -9.36 -14.86 25.18
CA LEU A 6 -9.68 -14.41 23.84
C LEU A 6 -9.37 -12.91 23.74
N LYS A 7 -8.66 -12.50 22.68
CA LYS A 7 -8.36 -11.11 22.37
C LYS A 7 -8.86 -10.80 20.98
N ALA A 8 -9.54 -9.67 20.83
CA ALA A 8 -9.94 -9.13 19.55
C ALA A 8 -9.50 -7.67 19.48
N ALA A 9 -9.10 -7.21 18.29
CA ALA A 9 -8.77 -5.82 18.04
C ALA A 9 -9.30 -5.37 16.70
N TYR A 10 -9.73 -4.10 16.63
CA TYR A 10 -10.09 -3.42 15.41
C TYR A 10 -9.44 -2.05 15.39
N THR A 11 -8.67 -1.78 14.34
CA THR A 11 -7.94 -0.52 14.18
C THR A 11 -8.27 0.10 12.84
N HIS A 12 -8.46 1.42 12.84
CA HIS A 12 -8.66 2.23 11.64
C HIS A 12 -7.56 3.30 11.60
N SER A 13 -6.72 3.25 10.57
CA SER A 13 -5.56 4.14 10.40
C SER A 13 -5.52 4.72 8.99
N PHE A 14 -4.81 5.83 8.82
CA PHE A 14 -4.51 6.39 7.50
C PHE A 14 -3.02 6.74 7.42
N THR A 15 -2.49 6.81 6.21
CA THR A 15 -1.09 7.18 5.98
C THR A 15 -1.02 8.40 5.08
N ARG A 16 -0.15 9.36 5.43
CA ARG A 16 0.15 10.47 4.53
C ARG A 16 1.03 9.96 3.38
N PRO A 17 0.68 10.25 2.12
CA PRO A 17 1.55 9.96 0.98
C PRO A 17 2.90 10.67 1.10
N GLU A 18 3.89 10.21 0.33
CA GLU A 18 5.19 10.87 0.27
C GLU A 18 5.03 12.28 -0.33
N PRO A 19 5.70 13.32 0.22
CA PRO A 19 5.59 14.68 -0.31
C PRO A 19 5.91 14.76 -1.81
N ASP A 20 6.96 14.06 -2.23
CA ASP A 20 7.40 14.04 -3.64
C ASP A 20 6.30 13.45 -4.55
N ASP A 21 5.54 12.47 -4.07
CA ASP A 21 4.45 11.88 -4.84
C ASP A 21 3.22 12.80 -4.97
N VAL A 22 3.01 13.75 -4.04
CA VAL A 22 1.81 14.63 -4.03
C VAL A 22 2.09 16.01 -4.60
N VAL A 23 3.30 16.54 -4.40
CA VAL A 23 3.65 17.88 -4.89
C VAL A 23 3.60 17.85 -6.42
N PRO A 24 2.86 18.76 -7.07
CA PRO A 24 2.83 18.82 -8.52
C PRO A 24 4.21 19.19 -9.05
N HIS A 25 4.91 18.22 -9.62
CA HIS A 25 6.23 18.41 -10.21
C HIS A 25 6.40 17.57 -11.47
N ARG A 26 7.36 17.98 -12.29
CA ARG A 26 7.86 17.21 -13.45
C ARG A 26 9.38 17.32 -13.46
N THR A 27 10.05 16.19 -13.29
CA THR A 27 11.50 16.11 -13.34
C THR A 27 11.89 15.20 -14.49
N GLU A 28 12.76 15.69 -15.36
CA GLU A 28 13.24 14.95 -16.52
C GLU A 28 14.70 14.58 -16.33
N LYS A 29 15.00 13.30 -16.57
CA LYS A 29 16.34 12.73 -16.68
C LYS A 29 16.45 12.06 -18.06
N GLU A 30 17.66 11.72 -18.48
CA GLU A 30 17.96 11.23 -19.83
C GLU A 30 17.06 10.07 -20.30
N ASP A 31 16.63 9.19 -19.39
CA ASP A 31 15.84 7.99 -19.67
C ASP A 31 14.51 7.93 -18.91
N LYS A 32 14.18 8.95 -18.10
CA LYS A 32 13.08 8.90 -17.14
C LYS A 32 12.44 10.25 -16.87
N ILE A 33 11.12 10.23 -16.77
CA ILE A 33 10.28 11.36 -16.36
C ILE A 33 9.59 10.97 -15.05
N ASP A 34 9.84 11.75 -14.00
CA ASP A 34 9.21 11.60 -12.69
C ASP A 34 8.13 12.68 -12.49
N TRP A 35 6.88 12.25 -12.27
CA TRP A 35 5.73 13.12 -12.06
C TRP A 35 5.11 12.95 -10.68
N GLY A 36 4.87 14.09 -10.03
CA GLY A 36 3.99 14.15 -8.87
C GLY A 36 2.52 14.10 -9.27
N ASN A 37 1.68 13.67 -8.33
CA ASN A 37 0.24 13.50 -8.48
C ASN A 37 -0.50 14.19 -7.31
N PRO A 38 -0.91 15.46 -7.47
CA PRO A 38 -1.64 16.17 -6.41
C PRO A 38 -3.04 15.61 -6.14
N ASN A 39 -3.53 14.70 -6.98
CA ASN A 39 -4.84 14.06 -6.83
C ASN A 39 -4.78 12.77 -5.98
N LEU A 40 -3.63 12.43 -5.40
CA LEU A 40 -3.51 11.23 -4.56
C LEU A 40 -4.43 11.30 -3.34
N ILE A 41 -5.24 10.26 -3.19
CA ILE A 41 -6.07 10.01 -2.02
C ILE A 41 -5.21 9.32 -0.95
N TYR A 42 -5.45 9.67 0.31
CA TYR A 42 -4.67 9.14 1.43
C TYR A 42 -5.09 7.69 1.69
N PRO A 43 -4.15 6.72 1.69
CA PRO A 43 -4.48 5.33 1.95
C PRO A 43 -5.12 5.15 3.32
N LEU A 44 -6.21 4.38 3.35
CA LEU A 44 -6.98 4.08 4.55
C LEU A 44 -6.86 2.59 4.86
N ALA A 45 -6.42 2.24 6.06
CA ALA A 45 -6.25 0.85 6.48
C ALA A 45 -7.16 0.49 7.65
N LYS A 46 -7.89 -0.61 7.49
CA LYS A 46 -8.69 -1.27 8.52
C LYS A 46 -8.05 -2.60 8.86
N ASN A 47 -7.72 -2.82 10.13
CA ASN A 47 -7.09 -4.04 10.62
C ASN A 47 -7.98 -4.71 11.65
N THR A 48 -8.26 -5.99 11.46
CA THR A 48 -9.02 -6.84 12.39
C THR A 48 -8.12 -7.98 12.84
N ASP A 49 -7.99 -8.17 14.15
CA ASP A 49 -7.19 -9.22 14.75
C ASP A 49 -8.03 -10.07 15.70
N LEU A 50 -7.81 -11.38 15.66
CA LEU A 50 -8.37 -12.34 16.61
C LEU A 50 -7.23 -13.21 17.14
N PHE A 51 -7.17 -13.39 18.46
CA PHE A 51 -6.10 -14.15 19.11
C PHE A 51 -6.63 -14.95 20.29
N VAL A 52 -6.16 -16.18 20.42
CA VAL A 52 -6.50 -17.10 21.50
C VAL A 52 -5.21 -17.47 22.23
N GLU A 53 -5.27 -17.44 23.56
CA GLU A 53 -4.18 -17.87 24.44
C GLU A 53 -4.72 -18.89 25.44
N TYR A 54 -4.04 -20.03 25.56
CA TYR A 54 -4.33 -21.06 26.52
C TYR A 54 -3.17 -21.21 27.51
N PHE A 55 -3.47 -21.19 28.80
CA PHE A 55 -2.52 -21.29 29.91
C PHE A 55 -2.60 -22.69 30.54
N GLY A 56 -1.61 -23.53 30.23
CA GLY A 56 -1.48 -24.88 30.77
C GLY A 56 -0.98 -24.90 32.22
N THR A 57 -1.17 -26.04 32.88
CA THR A 57 -0.83 -26.27 34.30
C THR A 57 0.66 -26.24 34.61
N ASN A 58 1.54 -26.42 33.61
CA ASN A 58 3.00 -26.43 33.78
C ASN A 58 3.65 -25.15 33.23
N ASN A 59 3.06 -23.97 33.47
CA ASN A 59 3.51 -22.68 32.93
C ASN A 59 3.66 -22.65 31.39
N THR A 60 3.00 -23.58 30.68
CA THR A 60 3.01 -23.64 29.22
C THR A 60 1.96 -22.70 28.67
N VAL A 61 2.30 -21.92 27.65
CA VAL A 61 1.34 -21.05 26.95
C VAL A 61 1.27 -21.51 25.50
N LEU A 62 0.07 -21.91 25.07
CA LEU A 62 -0.22 -22.11 23.64
C LEU A 62 -1.01 -20.90 23.15
N ARG A 63 -0.57 -20.32 22.04
CA ARG A 63 -1.25 -19.15 21.48
C ARG A 63 -1.26 -19.18 19.97
N GLY A 64 -2.26 -18.52 19.40
CA GLY A 64 -2.40 -18.39 17.96
C GLY A 64 -3.58 -17.50 17.62
N GLY A 65 -3.59 -17.02 16.39
CA GLY A 65 -4.62 -16.11 15.93
C GLY A 65 -4.65 -15.95 14.42
N PHE A 66 -5.47 -15.01 13.99
CA PHE A 66 -5.64 -14.64 12.60
C PHE A 66 -5.78 -13.12 12.50
N PHE A 67 -5.34 -12.57 11.38
CA PHE A 67 -5.57 -11.17 11.08
C PHE A 67 -6.11 -10.99 9.68
N TYR A 68 -6.86 -9.90 9.51
CA TYR A 68 -7.36 -9.42 8.24
C TYR A 68 -7.13 -7.92 8.15
N LYS A 69 -6.44 -7.49 7.10
CA LYS A 69 -6.17 -6.10 6.81
C LYS A 69 -6.72 -5.75 5.43
N ARG A 70 -7.49 -4.67 5.37
CA ARG A 70 -7.96 -4.05 4.13
C ARG A 70 -7.38 -2.65 4.03
N ILE A 71 -6.82 -2.33 2.87
CA ILE A 71 -6.25 -1.02 2.54
C ILE A 71 -7.02 -0.50 1.34
N ASP A 72 -7.81 0.56 1.57
CA ASP A 72 -8.50 1.31 0.54
C ASP A 72 -7.54 2.41 0.02
N ASP A 73 -7.58 2.71 -1.29
CA ASP A 73 -6.79 3.77 -1.93
C ASP A 73 -5.26 3.62 -1.78
N PHE A 74 -4.74 2.38 -1.77
CA PHE A 74 -3.31 2.14 -1.63
C PHE A 74 -2.51 2.80 -2.76
N ILE A 75 -1.32 3.33 -2.47
CA ILE A 75 -0.50 4.03 -3.46
C ILE A 75 0.52 3.04 -4.05
N PHE A 76 0.66 3.06 -5.37
CA PHE A 76 1.69 2.32 -6.08
C PHE A 76 2.36 3.20 -7.15
N SER A 77 3.61 2.90 -7.49
CA SER A 77 4.30 3.56 -8.60
C SER A 77 3.94 2.88 -9.92
N LEU A 78 3.27 3.61 -10.80
CA LEU A 78 3.12 3.21 -12.19
C LEU A 78 4.40 3.58 -12.94
N GLU A 79 4.95 2.63 -13.69
CA GLU A 79 6.09 2.88 -14.58
C GLU A 79 5.76 2.37 -16.00
N ALA A 80 5.56 3.31 -16.93
CA ALA A 80 5.19 3.00 -18.31
C ALA A 80 6.33 3.36 -19.27
N LYS A 81 6.59 2.49 -20.25
CA LYS A 81 7.43 2.84 -21.41
C LYS A 81 6.60 3.71 -22.35
N ALA A 82 7.13 4.87 -22.74
CA ALA A 82 6.43 5.84 -23.55
C ALA A 82 6.31 5.43 -25.03
N GLU A 83 5.76 4.26 -25.35
CA GLU A 83 5.60 3.82 -26.74
C GLU A 83 4.16 3.98 -27.27
N ASP A 84 3.14 4.11 -26.41
CA ASP A 84 1.73 4.20 -26.85
C ASP A 84 0.83 5.19 -26.05
N ASP A 85 1.27 5.68 -24.88
CA ASP A 85 0.45 6.55 -23.99
C ASP A 85 0.93 8.02 -23.92
N THR A 86 1.89 8.41 -24.76
CA THR A 86 2.44 9.78 -24.85
C THR A 86 1.37 10.84 -25.14
N ILE A 87 0.31 10.47 -25.86
CA ILE A 87 -0.82 11.34 -26.22
C ILE A 87 -1.75 11.62 -25.02
N LYS A 88 -1.89 10.67 -24.08
CA LYS A 88 -2.76 10.85 -22.90
C LYS A 88 -2.07 11.59 -21.75
N LEU A 89 -0.74 11.58 -21.75
CA LEU A 89 0.07 12.23 -20.73
C LEU A 89 0.62 13.59 -21.23
N GLY A 90 0.67 13.86 -22.53
CA GLY A 90 1.14 15.15 -23.07
C GLY A 90 2.67 15.27 -23.10
N ILE A 91 3.37 14.14 -23.22
CA ILE A 91 4.84 14.07 -23.33
C ILE A 91 5.19 13.99 -24.82
N PRO A 92 6.02 14.89 -25.37
CA PRO A 92 6.46 14.79 -26.75
C PRO A 92 7.36 13.57 -26.94
N ALA A 93 6.96 12.65 -27.83
CA ALA A 93 7.78 11.55 -28.28
C ALA A 93 9.01 12.11 -29.02
N ASN A 94 10.22 11.90 -28.50
CA ASN A 94 11.46 12.38 -29.11
C ASN A 94 12.29 11.19 -29.62
N GLY A 95 11.97 10.72 -30.83
CA GLY A 95 12.76 9.69 -31.54
C GLY A 95 12.78 8.30 -30.88
N ASN A 96 13.80 7.51 -31.22
CA ASN A 96 13.93 6.07 -30.94
C ASN A 96 14.12 5.72 -29.44
N ASN A 97 14.21 6.71 -28.55
CA ASN A 97 14.37 6.52 -27.11
C ASN A 97 13.19 7.15 -26.38
N GLN A 98 12.23 6.30 -26.00
CA GLN A 98 11.05 6.72 -25.25
C GLN A 98 11.37 6.69 -23.74
N PRO A 99 11.37 7.85 -23.04
CA PRO A 99 11.67 7.87 -21.62
C PRO A 99 10.61 7.12 -20.81
N ARG A 100 11.01 6.51 -19.69
CA ARG A 100 10.09 5.83 -18.77
C ARG A 100 9.36 6.88 -17.94
N VAL A 101 8.05 6.82 -17.86
CA VAL A 101 7.27 7.72 -17.00
C VAL A 101 7.00 7.01 -15.69
N LYS A 102 7.39 7.61 -14.58
CA LYS A 102 7.05 7.17 -13.23
C LYS A 102 6.09 8.17 -12.59
N LYS A 103 4.97 7.66 -12.07
CA LYS A 103 3.98 8.45 -11.34
C LYS A 103 3.32 7.59 -10.25
N ALA A 104 3.09 8.15 -9.08
CA ALA A 104 2.31 7.50 -8.04
C ALA A 104 0.80 7.59 -8.36
N GLU A 105 0.07 6.48 -8.22
CA GLU A 105 -1.38 6.40 -8.46
C GLU A 105 -2.05 5.60 -7.34
N ASN A 106 -3.34 5.87 -7.10
CA ASN A 106 -4.15 5.08 -6.15
C ASN A 106 -4.68 3.82 -6.84
N GLY A 107 -4.50 2.67 -6.19
CA GLY A 107 -5.24 1.44 -6.46
C GLY A 107 -6.52 1.39 -5.63
N ASN A 108 -7.49 0.57 -6.03
CA ASN A 108 -8.81 0.53 -5.40
C ASN A 108 -8.76 -0.11 -4.00
N VAL A 109 -8.44 -1.41 -3.92
CA VAL A 109 -8.40 -2.16 -2.66
C VAL A 109 -7.25 -3.16 -2.69
N ALA A 110 -6.51 -3.23 -1.59
CA ALA A 110 -5.59 -4.32 -1.28
C ALA A 110 -5.99 -5.01 0.02
N THR A 111 -5.90 -6.34 0.05
CA THR A 111 -6.22 -7.14 1.24
C THR A 111 -5.07 -8.07 1.59
N ILE A 112 -4.77 -8.19 2.88
CA ILE A 112 -3.74 -9.08 3.42
C ILE A 112 -4.36 -9.82 4.61
N MET A 113 -4.17 -11.13 4.67
CA MET A 113 -4.64 -11.95 5.78
C MET A 113 -3.68 -13.09 6.06
N GLY A 114 -3.72 -13.64 7.28
CA GLY A 114 -2.87 -14.76 7.62
C GLY A 114 -2.90 -15.15 9.09
N PRO A 115 -2.19 -16.25 9.43
CA PRO A 115 -2.03 -16.67 10.81
C PRO A 115 -1.20 -15.67 11.62
N LYS A 116 -1.47 -15.59 12.91
CA LYS A 116 -0.65 -14.96 13.95
C LYS A 116 -0.23 -16.03 14.96
N TYR A 117 1.01 -15.96 15.45
CA TYR A 117 1.62 -16.94 16.36
C TYR A 117 2.39 -16.23 17.48
#